data_AF-A0A5B6ZM62-F1
#
_entry.id   AF-A0A5B6ZM62-F1
#
_cell.length_a   1.000
_cell.length_b   1.000
_cell.length_c   1.000
_cell.angle_alpha   90.00
_cell.angle_beta   90.00
_cell.angle_gamma   90.00
#
_symmetry.space_group_name_H-M   'P 1'
#
loop_
_entity.id
_entity.type
_entity.pdbx_description
1 polymer ?
#
loop_
_entity_poly.entity_id
_entity_poly.type
_entity_poly.pdbx_seq_one_letter_code
_entity_poly.pdbx_strand_id
1 'polypeptide(L)'
;DDVMLLDWVKGLLQEKKLETLVDADMQANYVNEEVEQLIQVALLCTQSSPMERPKMSNVVRMLEGDGLAVRWEDWQKEMVRQEFNHSHQPNTDWIIPDSISNLRPDELSGPR
;
A
#
# COMPACT_ATOMS: atom_id res chain seq x y z
N ASP A 1 -13.56 -4.04 -18.83
CA ASP A 1 -12.88 -4.14 -17.52
C ASP A 1 -11.90 -3.00 -17.40
N ASP A 2 -12.20 -2.06 -16.51
CA ASP A 2 -11.31 -0.93 -16.22
C ASP A 2 -10.21 -1.44 -15.29
N VAL A 3 -9.02 -1.70 -15.84
CA VAL A 3 -7.85 -2.05 -15.02
C VAL A 3 -7.37 -0.79 -14.32
N MET A 4 -7.32 -0.83 -12.99
CA MET A 4 -6.79 0.28 -12.19
C MET A 4 -5.30 0.46 -12.52
N LEU A 5 -4.90 1.70 -12.85
CA LEU A 5 -3.52 2.03 -13.24
C LEU A 5 -2.48 1.47 -12.25
N LEU A 6 -2.76 1.58 -10.94
CA LEU A 6 -1.86 1.10 -9.90
C LEU A 6 -1.65 -0.42 -9.93
N ASP A 7 -2.68 -1.20 -10.26
CA ASP A 7 -2.57 -2.66 -10.29
C ASP A 7 -1.81 -3.10 -11.54
N TRP A 8 -2.00 -2.40 -12.66
CA TRP A 8 -1.18 -2.58 -13.86
C TRP A 8 0.30 -2.26 -13.62
N VAL A 9 0.59 -1.12 -12.98
CA VAL A 9 1.97 -0.70 -12.63
C VAL A 9 2.65 -1.75 -11.73
N LYS A 10 1.95 -2.27 -10.71
CA LYS A 10 2.49 -3.33 -9.84
C LYS A 10 2.82 -4.60 -10.60
N GLY A 11 1.95 -5.04 -11.52
CA GLY A 11 2.20 -6.21 -12.36
C GLY A 11 3.44 -6.03 -13.24
N LEU A 12 3.57 -4.88 -13.90
CA LEU A 12 4.73 -4.59 -14.74
C LEU A 12 6.05 -4.50 -13.95
N LEU A 13 5.99 -4.00 -12.71
CA LEU A 13 7.12 -3.97 -11.80
C LEU A 13 7.58 -5.39 -11.42
N GLN A 14 6.64 -6.31 -11.12
CA GLN A 14 6.97 -7.72 -10.86
C GLN A 14 7.58 -8.41 -12.08
N GLU A 15 7.08 -8.09 -13.28
CA GLU A 15 7.60 -8.62 -14.55
C GLU A 15 8.91 -7.95 -15.03
N LYS A 16 9.36 -6.89 -14.34
CA LYS A 16 10.51 -6.05 -14.73
C LYS A 16 10.40 -5.45 -16.14
N LYS A 17 9.18 -5.13 -16.59
CA LYS A 17 8.89 -4.52 -17.91
C LYS A 17 8.59 -3.02 -17.79
N LEU A 18 9.44 -2.30 -17.08
CA LEU A 18 9.23 -0.88 -16.73
C LEU A 18 9.23 0.03 -17.97
N GLU A 19 9.87 -0.39 -19.06
CA GLU A 19 9.87 0.32 -20.35
C GLU A 19 8.46 0.52 -20.93
N THR A 20 7.50 -0.33 -20.57
CA THR A 20 6.11 -0.20 -21.03
C THR A 20 5.30 0.84 -20.26
N LEU A 21 5.80 1.31 -19.11
CA LEU A 21 5.20 2.37 -18.29
C LEU A 21 5.64 3.77 -18.72
N VAL A 22 6.77 3.89 -19.42
CA VAL A 22 7.32 5.18 -19.78
C VAL A 22 6.54 5.78 -20.93
N ASP A 23 6.33 7.10 -20.87
CA ASP A 23 5.66 7.84 -21.92
C ASP A 23 6.42 7.68 -23.25
N ALA A 24 5.69 7.27 -24.30
CA ALA A 24 6.24 7.05 -25.64
C ALA A 24 6.85 8.31 -26.25
N ASP A 25 6.34 9.50 -25.86
CA ASP A 25 6.85 10.79 -26.34
C ASP A 25 8.24 11.13 -25.76
N MET A 26 8.69 10.42 -24.73
CA MET A 26 10.06 10.55 -24.22
C MET A 26 11.10 9.92 -25.15
N GLN A 27 10.71 9.12 -26.15
CA GLN A 27 11.59 8.58 -27.21
C GLN A 27 12.88 7.93 -26.67
N ALA A 28 12.79 7.18 -25.57
CA ALA A 28 13.92 6.56 -24.87
C ALA A 28 15.00 7.54 -24.36
N ASN A 29 14.67 8.83 -24.24
CA ASN A 29 15.52 9.86 -23.66
C ASN A 29 15.38 9.91 -22.12
N TYR A 30 15.68 8.77 -21.47
CA TYR A 30 15.64 8.63 -20.02
C TYR A 30 16.62 7.54 -19.56
N VAL A 31 17.00 7.59 -18.30
CA VAL A 31 17.79 6.53 -17.66
C VAL A 31 16.83 5.55 -17.00
N ASN A 32 16.92 4.26 -17.34
CA ASN A 32 16.03 3.22 -16.81
C ASN A 32 16.02 3.19 -15.27
N GLU A 33 17.18 3.39 -14.64
CA GLU A 33 17.34 3.39 -13.19
C GLU A 33 16.62 4.57 -12.53
N GLU A 34 16.63 5.76 -13.14
CA GLU A 34 15.91 6.94 -12.63
C GLU A 34 14.40 6.75 -12.72
N VAL A 35 13.92 6.17 -13.82
CA VAL A 35 12.50 5.82 -13.99
C VAL A 35 12.07 4.79 -12.96
N GLU A 36 12.87 3.76 -12.73
CA GLU A 36 12.59 2.74 -11.72
C GLU A 36 12.46 3.38 -10.33
N GLN A 37 13.43 4.22 -9.93
CA GLN A 37 13.38 4.93 -8.66
C GLN A 37 12.14 5.82 -8.53
N LEU A 38 11.76 6.52 -9.60
CA LEU A 38 10.57 7.37 -9.60
C LEU A 38 9.28 6.55 -9.43
N ILE A 39 9.20 5.39 -10.09
CA ILE A 39 8.06 4.46 -9.94
C ILE A 39 7.99 3.93 -8.51
N GLN A 40 9.13 3.58 -7.90
CA GLN A 40 9.18 3.16 -6.49
C GLN A 40 8.63 4.26 -5.56
N VAL A 41 9.06 5.50 -5.75
CA VAL A 41 8.55 6.66 -4.98
C VAL A 41 7.05 6.84 -5.20
N ALA A 42 6.58 6.76 -6.45
CA ALA A 42 5.16 6.89 -6.78
C ALA A 42 4.32 5.82 -6.06
N LEU A 43 4.76 4.56 -6.08
CA LEU A 43 4.08 3.45 -5.42
C LEU A 43 4.00 3.62 -3.90
N LEU A 44 5.09 4.09 -3.27
CA LEU A 44 5.10 4.44 -1.84
C LEU A 44 4.11 5.57 -1.53
N CYS A 45 3.97 6.56 -2.41
CA CYS A 45 3.04 7.68 -2.23
C CYS A 45 1.57 7.28 -2.40
N THR A 46 1.29 6.27 -3.22
CA THR A 46 -0.07 5.82 -3.55
C THR A 46 -0.55 4.63 -2.71
N GLN A 47 0.10 4.33 -1.59
CA GLN A 47 -0.33 3.23 -0.71
C GLN A 47 -1.77 3.42 -0.22
N SER A 48 -2.54 2.33 -0.16
CA SER A 48 -3.96 2.37 0.23
C SER A 48 -4.14 2.93 1.63
N SER A 49 -3.29 2.54 2.58
CA SER A 49 -3.25 3.11 3.93
C SER A 49 -2.57 4.49 3.93
N PRO A 50 -3.25 5.56 4.38
CA PRO A 50 -2.65 6.88 4.49
C PRO A 50 -1.46 6.95 5.45
N MET A 51 -1.42 6.06 6.45
CA MET A 51 -0.35 6.05 7.47
C MET A 51 0.97 5.51 6.93
N GLU A 52 0.91 4.70 5.88
CA GLU A 52 2.10 4.13 5.25
C GLU A 52 2.74 5.12 4.26
N ARG A 53 1.96 6.07 3.72
CA ARG A 53 2.45 7.04 2.73
C ARG A 53 3.57 7.91 3.32
N PRO A 54 4.66 8.14 2.58
CA PRO A 54 5.75 9.00 3.03
C PRO A 54 5.27 10.44 3.18
N LYS A 55 5.81 11.15 4.19
CA LYS A 55 5.67 12.62 4.27
C LYS A 55 6.36 13.25 3.07
N MET A 56 5.86 14.39 2.58
CA MET A 56 6.46 15.11 1.45
C MET A 56 7.94 15.46 1.67
N SER A 57 8.35 15.75 2.91
CA SER A 57 9.78 15.95 3.24
C SER A 57 10.64 14.73 2.96
N ASN A 58 10.10 13.52 3.18
CA ASN A 58 10.79 12.27 2.89
C ASN A 58 10.77 11.98 1.40
N VAL A 59 9.69 12.34 0.69
CA VAL A 59 9.62 12.23 -0.78
C VAL A 59 10.73 13.05 -1.42
N VAL A 60 10.94 14.29 -0.98
CA VAL A 60 12.04 15.14 -1.47
C VAL A 60 13.39 14.47 -1.21
N ARG A 61 13.65 13.98 0.02
CA ARG A 61 14.90 13.28 0.34
C ARG A 61 15.13 12.04 -0.54
N MET A 62 14.10 11.26 -0.80
CA MET A 62 14.19 10.09 -1.70
C MET A 62 14.55 10.50 -3.13
N LEU A 63 13.95 11.59 -3.64
CA LEU A 63 14.27 12.14 -4.97
C LEU A 63 15.66 12.76 -5.04
N GLU A 64 16.21 13.23 -3.91
CA GLU A 64 17.60 13.69 -3.79
C GLU A 64 18.60 12.53 -3.65
N GLY A 65 18.13 11.28 -3.63
CA GLY A 65 18.95 10.06 -3.57
C GLY A 65 19.12 9.46 -2.17
N ASP A 66 18.38 9.93 -1.17
CA ASP A 66 18.54 9.50 0.23
C ASP A 66 17.36 8.61 0.71
N GLY A 67 17.70 7.41 1.17
CA GLY A 67 16.79 6.54 1.94
C GLY A 67 15.73 5.77 1.14
N LEU A 68 15.67 5.90 -0.20
CA LEU A 68 14.70 5.18 -1.03
C LEU A 68 14.89 3.65 -0.95
N ALA A 69 16.11 3.16 -1.11
CA ALA A 69 16.40 1.71 -1.14
C ALA A 69 15.94 1.00 0.14
N VAL A 70 16.28 1.56 1.32
CA VAL A 70 15.89 1.00 2.62
C VAL A 70 14.37 0.93 2.75
N ARG A 71 13.70 2.03 2.41
CA ARG A 71 12.24 2.12 2.52
C ARG A 71 11.53 1.20 1.52
N TRP A 72 12.12 1.01 0.34
CA TRP A 72 11.62 0.12 -0.69
C TRP A 72 11.71 -1.35 -0.27
N GLU A 73 12.82 -1.77 0.33
CA GLU A 73 12.99 -3.12 0.86
C GLU A 73 11.94 -3.46 1.93
N ASP A 74 11.64 -2.50 2.81
CA ASP A 74 10.59 -2.67 3.83
C ASP A 74 9.20 -2.82 3.20
N TRP A 75 8.92 -2.05 2.15
CA TRP A 75 7.66 -2.15 1.42
C TRP A 75 7.50 -3.50 0.70
N GLN A 76 8.57 -4.02 0.08
CA GLN A 76 8.52 -5.33 -0.58
C GLN A 76 8.23 -6.46 0.41
N LYS A 77 8.83 -6.43 1.61
CA LYS A 77 8.56 -7.42 2.66
C LYS A 77 7.08 -7.38 3.08
N GLU A 78 6.50 -6.19 3.20
CA GLU A 78 5.10 -6.02 3.57
C GLU A 78 4.15 -6.47 2.45
N MET A 79 4.45 -6.19 1.19
CA MET A 79 3.66 -6.71 0.06
C MET A 79 3.58 -8.23 0.04
N VAL A 80 4.72 -8.91 0.18
CA VAL A 80 4.78 -10.37 0.24
C VAL A 80 3.94 -10.88 1.41
N ARG A 81 4.05 -10.25 2.58
CA ARG A 81 3.24 -10.60 3.76
C ARG A 81 1.74 -10.40 3.52
N GLN A 82 1.35 -9.40 2.74
CA GLN A 82 -0.05 -9.17 2.38
C GLN A 82 -0.58 -10.16 1.35
N GLU A 83 0.22 -10.66 0.41
CA GLU A 83 -0.18 -11.75 -0.51
C GLU A 83 -0.54 -13.03 0.26
N PHE A 84 0.21 -13.37 1.31
CA PHE A 84 -0.13 -14.49 2.21
C PHE A 84 -1.42 -14.26 3.01
N ASN A 85 -1.72 -13.01 3.39
CA ASN A 85 -2.95 -12.70 4.12
C ASN A 85 -4.21 -12.65 3.23
N HIS A 86 -4.09 -12.23 1.96
CA HIS A 86 -5.21 -12.25 0.99
C HIS A 86 -5.60 -13.67 0.56
N SER A 87 -4.71 -14.65 0.76
CA SER A 87 -5.03 -16.07 0.62
C SER A 87 -5.91 -16.60 1.78
N HIS A 88 -6.15 -15.78 2.80
CA HIS A 88 -6.95 -16.11 3.99
C HIS A 88 -8.11 -15.13 4.20
N GLN A 89 -8.81 -14.69 3.14
CA GLN A 89 -10.21 -14.29 3.32
C GLN A 89 -11.12 -15.51 3.17
N PRO A 90 -11.57 -16.13 4.28
CA PRO A 90 -12.67 -17.08 4.23
C PRO A 90 -13.93 -16.34 3.79
N ASN A 91 -14.56 -16.84 2.73
CA ASN A 91 -15.96 -16.57 2.46
C ASN A 91 -16.78 -17.03 3.68
N THR A 92 -17.39 -16.10 4.40
CA THR A 92 -18.68 -16.33 5.07
C THR A 92 -19.31 -14.99 5.43
N ASP A 93 -20.14 -14.50 4.51
CA ASP A 93 -21.31 -13.69 4.85
C ASP A 93 -22.18 -14.47 5.82
N TRP A 94 -22.20 -14.10 7.11
CA TRP A 94 -23.39 -14.24 7.95
C TRP A 94 -23.31 -13.38 9.23
N ILE A 95 -24.20 -12.37 9.27
CA ILE A 95 -24.91 -11.83 10.44
C ILE A 95 -24.16 -10.84 11.36
N ILE A 96 -24.53 -9.56 11.23
CA ILE A 96 -24.67 -8.59 12.33
C ILE A 96 -26.19 -8.59 12.65
N PRO A 97 -26.66 -8.64 13.92
CA PRO A 97 -26.32 -7.64 14.93
C PRO A 97 -26.16 -8.12 16.37
N ASP A 98 -25.28 -7.46 17.13
CA ASP A 98 -25.68 -6.76 18.34
C ASP A 98 -24.49 -5.97 18.93
N SER A 99 -24.57 -4.66 18.82
CA SER A 99 -23.77 -3.70 19.58
C SER A 99 -24.65 -3.08 20.67
N ILE A 100 -24.77 -3.75 21.82
CA ILE A 100 -25.23 -3.20 23.12
C ILE A 100 -24.59 -4.14 24.16
N SER A 101 -23.76 -3.80 25.14
CA SER A 101 -23.45 -2.56 25.84
C SER A 101 -22.22 -2.80 26.72
N ASN A 102 -21.23 -1.91 26.65
CA ASN A 102 -20.33 -1.67 27.77
C ASN A 102 -21.13 -0.96 28.87
N LEU A 103 -21.70 -1.69 29.83
CA LEU A 103 -22.22 -1.12 31.07
C LEU A 103 -21.63 -1.88 32.25
N ARG A 104 -20.90 -1.16 33.11
CA ARG A 104 -20.45 -1.66 34.43
C ARG A 104 -21.69 -1.94 35.29
N PRO A 105 -21.72 -3.04 36.08
CA PRO A 105 -22.78 -3.22 37.06
C PRO A 105 -22.61 -2.20 38.19
N ASP A 106 -23.59 -1.31 38.39
CA ASP A 106 -23.80 -0.57 39.64
C ASP A 106 -24.64 -1.47 40.56
N GLU A 107 -24.13 -1.76 41.76
CA GLU A 107 -24.81 -2.58 42.76
C GLU A 107 -25.98 -1.80 43.39
N LEU A 108 -27.20 -2.32 43.24
CA LEU A 108 -28.36 -1.83 43.99
C LEU A 108 -28.73 -2.82 45.11
N SER A 109 -28.81 -2.25 46.31
CA SER A 109 -29.15 -2.87 47.60
C SER A 109 -30.43 -3.70 47.57
N GLY A 110 -30.41 -4.83 48.29
CA GLY A 110 -31.43 -5.88 48.32
C GLY A 110 -32.77 -5.52 49.01
N PRO A 111 -33.69 -6.51 49.08
CA PRO A 111 -35.11 -6.28 49.37
C PRO A 111 -35.39 -5.97 50.85
N ARG A 112 -36.37 -5.10 51.08
CA ARG A 112 -37.09 -4.96 52.36
C ARG A 112 -38.34 -5.82 52.34
#